data_AF-A0AA38MPM1-F1
#
_entry.id   AF-A0AA38MPM1-F1
#
_cell.length_a   1.000
_cell.length_b   1.000
_cell.length_c   1.000
_cell.angle_alpha   90.00
_cell.angle_beta   90.00
_cell.angle_gamma   90.00
#
_symmetry.space_group_name_H-M   'P 1'
#
loop_
_entity.id
_entity.type
_entity.pdbx_description
1 polymer ?
#
loop_
_entity_poly.entity_id
_entity_poly.type
_entity_poly.pdbx_seq_one_letter_code
_entity_poly.pdbx_strand_id
1 'polypeptide(L)'
;MENFSWKHTIKTNILMLQLVGLWPKGDEIYKRDTYSLYAIISTIVIMGGHNFFQIINIFFVYKNLEALAGTIFITVTDVLASMKVYFFIRNVRLLKELMTTLNSKIFQPKNSNQIFMVRPALSSWKFMYVTFWIMAGSTVSMWSIFPFLDNSVKEKRLPFAAWYPHNTKISPFYEITYLYQVVGIWYLTVANLNMDTMIAALMMCVGAQCDILCDNLRNLDSESSFNQTIIDCVRHHRLVVRFSFAETCNRFFSMIVLGQFFTSTVVLALTMFQLTLVDPLSSASVSHLVYVTAITVQLSLYCWFGNEVEIKVSDLLSLVFIVK
;
A
#
# COMPACT_ATOMS: atom_id res chain seq x y z
N MET A 1 -1.55 -8.65 32.50
CA MET A 1 -1.58 -9.05 31.08
C MET A 1 -0.44 -8.33 30.39
N GLU A 2 0.32 -9.00 29.52
CA GLU A 2 1.28 -8.33 28.65
C GLU A 2 0.54 -7.39 27.69
N ASN A 3 1.15 -6.24 27.36
CA ASN A 3 0.53 -5.26 26.47
C ASN A 3 0.34 -5.86 25.06
N PHE A 4 -0.86 -5.68 24.50
CA PHE A 4 -1.17 -6.08 23.14
C PHE A 4 -0.41 -5.20 22.12
N SER A 5 0.40 -5.83 21.27
CA SER A 5 1.24 -5.11 20.31
C SER A 5 0.59 -5.01 18.93
N TRP A 6 -0.06 -3.89 18.66
CA TRP A 6 -0.63 -3.58 17.33
C TRP A 6 0.45 -3.57 16.23
N LYS A 7 1.64 -3.07 16.55
CA LYS A 7 2.80 -3.03 15.64
C LYS A 7 3.27 -4.42 15.22
N HIS A 8 2.99 -5.48 15.99
CA HIS A 8 3.41 -6.84 15.65
C HIS A 8 2.75 -7.34 14.36
N THR A 9 1.46 -7.10 14.19
CA THR A 9 0.69 -7.54 13.01
C THR A 9 1.27 -6.97 11.71
N ILE A 10 1.69 -5.71 11.74
CA ILE A 10 2.19 -4.98 10.57
C ILE A 10 3.72 -4.92 10.50
N LYS A 11 4.43 -5.68 11.35
CA LYS A 11 5.89 -5.64 11.44
C LYS A 11 6.56 -5.91 10.09
N THR A 12 6.07 -6.90 9.35
CA THR A 12 6.60 -7.24 8.03
C THR A 12 6.46 -6.08 7.05
N ASN A 13 5.31 -5.40 7.04
CA ASN A 13 5.08 -4.23 6.20
C ASN A 13 6.08 -3.10 6.54
N ILE A 14 6.28 -2.79 7.82
CA ILE A 14 7.24 -1.77 8.27
C ILE A 14 8.67 -2.12 7.85
N LEU A 15 9.07 -3.40 7.95
CA LEU A 15 10.38 -3.86 7.52
C LEU A 15 10.59 -3.68 6.02
N MET A 16 9.56 -3.93 5.21
CA MET A 16 9.60 -3.74 3.76
C MET A 16 9.68 -2.25 3.39
N LEU A 17 8.96 -1.38 4.10
CA LEU A 17 9.09 0.08 3.94
C LEU A 17 10.48 0.57 4.36
N GLN A 18 11.08 0.00 5.41
CA GLN A 18 12.45 0.29 5.81
C GLN A 18 13.44 -0.06 4.70
N LEU A 19 13.26 -1.24 4.08
CA LEU A 19 14.10 -1.73 2.98
C LEU A 19 14.14 -0.74 1.81
N VAL A 20 12.98 -0.22 1.40
CA VAL A 20 12.89 0.75 0.29
C VAL A 20 13.13 2.21 0.72
N GLY A 21 13.65 2.46 1.92
CA GLY A 21 13.99 3.82 2.35
C GLY A 21 12.79 4.68 2.78
N LEU A 22 11.57 4.12 2.85
CA LEU A 22 10.33 4.85 3.12
C LEU A 22 9.97 4.93 4.61
N TRP A 23 10.70 4.24 5.48
CA TRP A 23 10.42 4.24 6.91
C TRP A 23 11.70 4.29 7.74
N PRO A 24 12.09 5.45 8.31
CA PRO A 24 13.28 5.53 9.17
C PRO A 24 13.14 4.64 10.42
N LYS A 25 14.25 4.15 10.98
CA LYS A 25 14.22 3.31 12.19
C LYS A 25 13.77 4.10 13.42
N GLY A 26 13.17 3.39 14.38
CA GLY A 26 12.67 3.97 15.63
C GLY A 26 11.53 4.96 15.44
N ASP A 27 11.33 5.84 16.42
CA ASP A 27 10.34 6.92 16.38
C ASP A 27 10.89 8.20 15.71
N GLU A 28 12.11 8.14 15.17
CA GLU A 28 12.79 9.29 14.56
C GLU A 28 12.25 9.61 13.16
N ILE A 29 12.26 10.89 12.79
CA ILE A 29 11.99 11.34 11.42
C ILE A 29 13.28 11.20 10.59
N TYR A 30 13.22 11.32 9.26
CA TYR A 30 14.40 11.49 8.42
C TYR A 30 15.33 12.58 8.98
N LYS A 31 16.62 12.24 9.15
CA LYS A 31 17.68 13.09 9.71
C LYS A 31 18.82 13.22 8.70
N ARG A 32 19.87 13.97 9.03
CA ARG A 32 21.11 13.98 8.24
C ARG A 32 21.97 12.77 8.57
N ASP A 33 21.48 11.58 8.24
CA ASP A 33 22.16 10.30 8.47
C ASP A 33 22.32 9.50 7.17
N THR A 34 23.06 8.39 7.25
CA THR A 34 23.32 7.51 6.10
C THR A 34 22.04 6.88 5.56
N TYR A 35 21.05 6.61 6.43
CA TYR A 35 19.77 6.05 6.01
C TYR A 35 18.96 7.04 5.17
N SER A 36 18.88 8.31 5.57
CA SER A 36 18.15 9.33 4.81
C SER A 36 18.85 9.65 3.49
N LEU A 37 20.18 9.62 3.46
CA LEU A 37 20.93 9.71 2.21
C LEU A 37 20.61 8.53 1.28
N TYR A 38 20.60 7.30 1.82
CA TYR A 38 20.19 6.10 1.07
C TYR A 38 18.77 6.26 0.51
N ALA A 39 17.80 6.66 1.33
CA ALA A 39 16.40 6.83 0.92
C ALA A 39 16.23 7.87 -0.20
N ILE A 40 16.96 8.98 -0.13
CA ILE A 40 16.96 10.01 -1.17
C ILE A 40 17.55 9.46 -2.47
N ILE A 41 18.72 8.82 -2.38
CA ILE A 41 19.41 8.25 -3.54
C ILE A 41 18.55 7.15 -4.18
N SER A 42 18.00 6.21 -3.40
CA SER A 42 17.15 5.14 -3.91
C SER A 42 15.90 5.70 -4.60
N THR A 43 15.23 6.67 -3.97
CA THR A 43 14.02 7.28 -4.53
C THR A 43 14.31 8.06 -5.82
N ILE A 44 15.41 8.82 -5.88
CA ILE A 44 15.74 9.62 -7.06
C ILE A 44 16.31 8.74 -8.18
N VAL A 45 17.30 7.91 -7.88
CA VAL A 45 18.04 7.15 -8.90
C VAL A 45 17.26 5.94 -9.38
N ILE A 46 16.67 5.17 -8.48
CA ILE A 46 15.98 3.92 -8.85
C ILE A 46 14.59 4.27 -9.39
N MET A 47 13.73 4.88 -8.57
CA MET A 47 12.36 5.20 -8.99
C MET A 47 12.29 6.38 -9.95
N GLY A 48 12.93 7.51 -9.62
CA GLY A 48 12.92 8.71 -10.46
C GLY A 48 13.55 8.47 -11.84
N GLY A 49 14.69 7.79 -11.90
CA GLY A 49 15.34 7.42 -13.16
C GLY A 49 14.49 6.48 -14.02
N HIS A 50 13.88 5.44 -13.41
CA HIS A 50 13.03 4.49 -14.13
C HIS A 50 11.85 5.21 -14.79
N ASN A 51 11.18 6.06 -14.02
CA ASN A 51 10.04 6.84 -14.49
C ASN A 51 10.44 7.82 -15.58
N PHE A 52 11.59 8.48 -15.43
CA PHE A 52 12.10 9.40 -16.45
C PHE A 52 12.28 8.70 -17.80
N PHE A 53 12.97 7.55 -17.84
CA PHE A 53 13.23 6.83 -19.08
C PHE A 53 11.95 6.29 -19.75
N GLN A 54 10.95 5.88 -18.96
CA GLN A 54 9.64 5.49 -19.48
C GLN A 54 8.84 6.69 -20.04
N ILE A 55 8.81 7.82 -19.32
CA ILE A 55 8.10 9.03 -19.78
C ILE A 55 8.69 9.51 -21.10
N ILE A 56 10.02 9.52 -21.22
CA ILE A 56 10.68 9.89 -22.48
C ILE A 56 10.30 8.92 -23.61
N ASN A 57 10.18 7.62 -23.32
CA ASN A 57 9.78 6.62 -24.30
C ASN A 57 8.44 6.93 -24.98
N ILE A 58 7.47 7.50 -24.26
CA ILE A 58 6.16 7.89 -24.81
C ILE A 58 6.31 8.79 -26.05
N PHE A 59 7.24 9.75 -26.02
CA PHE A 59 7.49 10.67 -27.15
C PHE A 59 8.08 9.97 -28.38
N PHE A 60 8.65 8.77 -28.23
CA PHE A 60 9.14 7.97 -29.34
C PHE A 60 8.09 6.99 -29.88
N VAL A 61 7.21 6.46 -29.00
CA VAL A 61 6.22 5.43 -29.38
C VAL A 61 4.82 5.96 -29.66
N TYR A 62 4.52 7.25 -29.46
CA TYR A 62 3.16 7.81 -29.55
C TYR A 62 2.41 7.55 -30.86
N LYS A 63 3.12 7.27 -31.96
CA LYS A 63 2.49 6.98 -33.26
C LYS A 63 1.99 5.53 -33.38
N ASN A 64 2.51 4.61 -32.58
CA ASN A 64 2.09 3.21 -32.58
C ASN A 64 1.18 3.00 -31.36
N LEU A 65 -0.12 2.78 -31.61
CA LEU A 65 -1.13 2.68 -30.56
C LEU A 65 -0.86 1.53 -29.58
N GLU A 66 -0.42 0.37 -30.08
CA GLU A 66 -0.10 -0.80 -29.25
C GLU A 66 1.10 -0.52 -28.34
N ALA A 67 2.20 -0.01 -28.90
CA ALA A 67 3.39 0.34 -28.14
C ALA A 67 3.14 1.49 -27.14
N LEU A 68 2.30 2.45 -27.53
CA LEU A 68 1.86 3.54 -26.68
C LEU A 68 1.01 3.01 -25.51
N ALA A 69 0.04 2.14 -25.77
CA ALA A 69 -0.80 1.53 -24.74
C ALA A 69 0.07 0.71 -23.76
N GLY A 70 1.03 -0.07 -24.28
CA GLY A 70 2.02 -0.82 -23.49
C GLY A 70 2.84 0.07 -22.55
N THR A 71 3.25 1.25 -23.04
CA THR A 71 4.07 2.20 -22.27
C THR A 71 3.23 2.97 -21.24
N ILE A 72 2.11 3.58 -21.66
CA ILE A 72 1.24 4.37 -20.78
C ILE A 72 0.73 3.53 -19.59
N PHE A 73 0.39 2.27 -19.87
CA PHE A 73 -0.07 1.31 -18.88
C PHE A 73 0.85 1.24 -17.65
N ILE A 74 2.17 1.15 -17.88
CA ILE A 74 3.16 1.09 -16.80
C ILE A 74 3.44 2.49 -16.25
N THR A 75 3.65 3.47 -17.13
CA THR A 75 4.08 4.81 -16.74
C THR A 75 3.07 5.53 -15.84
N VAL A 76 1.76 5.39 -16.07
CA VAL A 76 0.74 6.03 -15.22
C VAL A 76 0.75 5.41 -13.81
N THR A 77 0.96 4.09 -13.70
CA THR A 77 1.10 3.39 -12.42
C THR A 77 2.33 3.89 -11.66
N ASP A 78 3.46 4.03 -12.36
CA ASP A 78 4.73 4.47 -11.79
C ASP A 78 4.72 5.94 -11.33
N VAL A 79 4.05 6.80 -12.09
CA VAL A 79 3.82 8.21 -11.73
C VAL A 79 2.96 8.29 -10.46
N LEU A 80 1.88 7.52 -10.38
CA LEU A 80 1.07 7.46 -9.15
C LEU A 80 1.90 6.94 -7.98
N ALA A 81 2.70 5.89 -8.16
CA ALA A 81 3.57 5.36 -7.10
C ALA A 81 4.55 6.44 -6.60
N SER A 82 5.09 7.28 -7.49
CA SER A 82 5.93 8.43 -7.10
C SER A 82 5.16 9.47 -6.28
N MET A 83 3.94 9.79 -6.69
CA MET A 83 3.08 10.69 -5.91
C MET A 83 2.80 10.12 -4.52
N LYS A 84 2.49 8.82 -4.42
CA LYS A 84 2.29 8.14 -3.14
C LYS A 84 3.53 8.21 -2.26
N VAL A 85 4.72 7.92 -2.81
CA VAL A 85 5.99 8.02 -2.07
C VAL A 85 6.18 9.44 -1.53
N TYR A 86 5.96 10.46 -2.36
CA TYR A 86 6.06 11.85 -1.93
C TYR A 86 5.11 12.18 -0.76
N PHE A 87 3.82 11.82 -0.89
CA PHE A 87 2.84 12.03 0.17
C PHE A 87 3.20 11.23 1.43
N PHE A 88 3.67 9.99 1.28
CA PHE A 88 4.04 9.12 2.39
C PHE A 88 5.22 9.67 3.18
N ILE A 89 6.31 10.06 2.50
CA ILE A 89 7.48 10.68 3.14
C ILE A 89 7.08 11.96 3.87
N ARG A 90 6.28 12.82 3.24
CA ARG A 90 5.82 14.08 3.85
C ARG A 90 5.02 13.85 5.14
N ASN A 91 4.27 12.75 5.22
CA ASN A 91 3.42 12.43 6.36
C ASN A 91 3.99 11.32 7.27
N VAL A 92 5.23 10.88 7.08
CA VAL A 92 5.81 9.77 7.86
C VAL A 92 5.84 10.04 9.36
N ARG A 93 6.08 11.30 9.74
CA ARG A 93 6.05 11.75 11.15
C ARG A 93 4.70 11.43 11.78
N LEU A 94 3.65 11.84 11.08
CA LEU A 94 2.28 11.68 11.52
C LEU A 94 1.92 10.20 11.64
N LEU A 95 2.29 9.37 10.65
CA LEU A 95 2.10 7.92 10.71
C LEU A 95 2.77 7.28 11.93
N LYS A 96 3.97 7.72 12.28
CA LYS A 96 4.67 7.24 13.48
C LYS A 96 3.98 7.66 14.77
N GLU A 97 3.53 8.92 14.85
CA GLU A 97 2.77 9.44 15.99
C GLU A 97 1.46 8.66 16.19
N LEU A 98 0.75 8.32 15.11
CA LEU A 98 -0.44 7.48 15.12
C LEU A 98 -0.13 6.06 15.65
N MET A 99 0.94 5.44 15.17
CA MET A 99 1.37 4.11 15.63
C MET A 99 1.80 4.09 17.10
N THR A 100 2.37 5.18 17.60
CA THR A 100 2.72 5.32 19.02
C THR A 100 1.47 5.55 19.87
N THR A 101 0.51 6.33 19.36
CA THR A 101 -0.80 6.54 20.02
C THR A 101 -1.57 5.23 20.18
N LEU A 102 -1.58 4.36 19.16
CA LEU A 102 -2.21 3.03 19.23
C LEU A 102 -1.63 2.12 20.32
N ASN A 103 -0.36 2.32 20.70
CA ASN A 103 0.27 1.57 21.78
C ASN A 103 0.08 2.20 23.17
N SER A 104 -0.60 3.34 23.26
CA SER A 104 -0.90 3.97 24.55
C SER A 104 -1.96 3.16 25.32
N LYS A 105 -1.97 3.32 26.65
CA LYS A 105 -2.86 2.56 27.56
C LYS A 105 -4.35 2.65 27.20
N ILE A 106 -4.79 3.78 26.63
CA ILE A 106 -6.21 3.99 26.27
C ILE A 106 -6.66 3.08 25.11
N PHE A 107 -5.73 2.71 24.22
CA PHE A 107 -6.01 1.91 23.02
C PHE A 107 -5.73 0.41 23.23
N GLN A 108 -5.40 0.01 24.45
CA GLN A 108 -5.13 -1.37 24.81
C GLN A 108 -6.44 -2.12 25.11
N PRO A 109 -6.63 -3.33 24.59
CA PRO A 109 -7.69 -4.23 25.04
C PRO A 109 -7.58 -4.46 26.55
N LYS A 110 -8.69 -4.36 27.27
CA LYS A 110 -8.75 -4.49 28.74
C LYS A 110 -8.91 -5.93 29.21
N ASN A 111 -9.48 -6.80 28.36
CA ASN A 111 -9.82 -8.17 28.71
C ASN A 111 -9.60 -9.12 27.52
N SER A 112 -9.61 -10.43 27.79
CA SER A 112 -9.41 -11.47 26.77
C SER A 112 -10.49 -11.47 25.68
N ASN A 113 -11.71 -11.05 26.00
CA ASN A 113 -12.81 -10.97 25.04
C ASN A 113 -12.53 -9.90 23.99
N GLN A 114 -12.08 -8.71 24.39
CA GLN A 114 -11.68 -7.64 23.46
C GLN A 114 -10.52 -8.06 22.57
N ILE A 115 -9.56 -8.84 23.09
CA ILE A 115 -8.49 -9.42 22.27
C ILE A 115 -9.08 -10.39 21.23
N PHE A 116 -10.05 -11.23 21.61
CA PHE A 116 -10.72 -12.13 20.68
C PHE A 116 -11.52 -11.38 19.61
N MET A 117 -12.18 -10.27 19.96
CA MET A 117 -12.95 -9.43 19.03
C MET A 117 -12.09 -8.81 17.93
N VAL A 118 -10.86 -8.38 18.23
CA VAL A 118 -10.00 -7.70 17.23
C VAL A 118 -9.23 -8.69 16.33
N ARG A 119 -9.08 -9.95 16.75
CA ARG A 119 -8.32 -10.98 16.00
C ARG A 119 -8.80 -11.20 14.56
N PRO A 120 -10.11 -11.31 14.26
CA PRO A 120 -10.58 -11.47 12.89
C PRO A 120 -10.11 -10.35 11.96
N ALA A 121 -10.20 -9.09 12.39
CA ALA A 121 -9.75 -7.94 11.60
C ALA A 121 -8.25 -8.02 11.26
N LEU A 122 -7.43 -8.38 12.24
CA LEU A 122 -5.97 -8.58 12.07
C LEU A 122 -5.66 -9.74 11.12
N SER A 123 -6.43 -10.83 11.22
CA SER A 123 -6.29 -11.99 10.34
C SER A 123 -6.68 -11.65 8.91
N SER A 124 -7.78 -10.93 8.70
CA SER A 124 -8.22 -10.46 7.38
C SER A 124 -7.17 -9.57 6.74
N TRP A 125 -6.59 -8.62 7.49
CA TRP A 125 -5.51 -7.78 6.97
C TRP A 125 -4.28 -8.60 6.58
N LYS A 126 -3.86 -9.55 7.42
CA LYS A 126 -2.70 -10.41 7.13
C LYS A 126 -2.96 -11.27 5.88
N PHE A 127 -4.16 -11.82 5.75
CA PHE A 127 -4.56 -12.59 4.57
C PHE A 127 -4.51 -11.73 3.30
N MET A 128 -5.11 -10.54 3.31
CA MET A 128 -5.08 -9.63 2.16
C MET A 128 -3.66 -9.17 1.83
N TYR A 129 -2.83 -8.88 2.84
CA TYR A 129 -1.43 -8.52 2.67
C TYR A 129 -0.63 -9.62 1.95
N VAL A 130 -0.75 -10.87 2.40
CA VAL A 130 -0.05 -12.01 1.80
C VAL A 130 -0.56 -12.28 0.38
N THR A 131 -1.88 -12.29 0.17
CA THR A 131 -2.47 -12.49 -1.15
C THR A 131 -2.01 -11.41 -2.13
N PHE A 132 -1.99 -10.14 -1.71
CA PHE A 132 -1.53 -9.04 -2.56
C PHE A 132 -0.05 -9.18 -2.91
N TRP A 133 0.80 -9.56 -1.95
CA TRP A 133 2.23 -9.83 -2.20
C TRP A 133 2.47 -10.97 -3.18
N ILE A 134 1.73 -12.08 -3.04
CA ILE A 134 1.85 -13.22 -3.95
C ILE A 134 1.49 -12.81 -5.37
N MET A 135 0.37 -12.10 -5.56
CA MET A 135 -0.11 -11.69 -6.88
C MET A 135 0.78 -10.62 -7.53
N ALA A 136 1.20 -9.60 -6.77
CA ALA A 136 2.08 -8.56 -7.29
C ALA A 136 3.48 -9.11 -7.57
N GLY A 137 4.04 -9.91 -6.64
CA GLY A 137 5.34 -10.52 -6.80
C GLY A 137 5.41 -11.52 -7.95
N SER A 138 4.36 -12.33 -8.15
CA SER A 138 4.30 -13.25 -9.29
C SER A 138 4.24 -12.50 -10.62
N THR A 139 3.47 -11.41 -10.70
CA THR A 139 3.38 -10.58 -11.91
C THR A 139 4.73 -9.97 -12.28
N VAL A 140 5.39 -9.32 -11.32
CA VAL A 140 6.67 -8.64 -11.56
C VAL A 140 7.77 -9.64 -11.89
N SER A 141 7.78 -10.80 -11.22
CA SER A 141 8.69 -11.90 -11.55
C SER A 141 8.47 -12.39 -12.98
N MET A 142 7.20 -12.58 -13.37
CA MET A 142 6.84 -13.04 -14.70
C MET A 142 7.27 -12.05 -15.77
N TRP A 143 7.02 -10.75 -15.59
CA TRP A 143 7.51 -9.70 -16.50
C TRP A 143 9.04 -9.64 -16.58
N SER A 144 9.72 -9.81 -15.44
CA SER A 144 11.19 -9.80 -15.37
C SER A 144 11.83 -11.01 -16.05
N ILE A 145 11.11 -12.13 -16.18
CA ILE A 145 11.61 -13.37 -16.80
C ILE A 145 11.08 -13.52 -18.23
N PHE A 146 10.03 -12.80 -18.60
CA PHE A 146 9.36 -12.91 -19.90
C PHE A 146 10.33 -12.88 -21.11
N PRO A 147 11.33 -11.97 -21.17
CA PRO A 147 12.27 -11.96 -22.29
C PRO A 147 13.11 -13.25 -22.47
N PHE A 148 13.28 -14.03 -21.40
CA PHE A 148 13.95 -15.33 -21.48
C PHE A 148 13.01 -16.43 -21.98
N LEU A 149 11.72 -16.35 -21.64
CA LEU A 149 10.72 -17.34 -22.03
C LEU A 149 10.38 -17.26 -23.52
N ASP A 150 10.30 -16.04 -24.06
CA ASP A 150 10.00 -15.80 -25.48
C ASP A 150 11.27 -15.75 -26.37
N ASN A 151 12.45 -16.04 -25.80
CA ASN A 151 13.76 -15.94 -26.43
C ASN A 151 14.16 -14.52 -26.94
N SER A 152 13.40 -13.47 -26.61
CA SER A 152 13.71 -12.09 -27.05
C SER A 152 14.98 -11.51 -26.41
N VAL A 153 15.53 -12.16 -25.38
CA VAL A 153 16.88 -11.88 -24.87
C VAL A 153 17.96 -12.05 -25.95
N LYS A 154 17.77 -12.95 -26.93
CA LYS A 154 18.70 -13.08 -28.08
C LYS A 154 18.73 -11.81 -28.94
N GLU A 155 17.61 -11.11 -29.00
CA GLU A 155 17.47 -9.81 -29.66
C GLU A 155 17.80 -8.63 -28.75
N LYS A 156 18.21 -8.91 -27.51
CA LYS A 156 18.50 -7.95 -26.44
C LYS A 156 17.33 -7.02 -26.16
N ARG A 157 16.13 -7.60 -26.12
CA ARG A 157 14.91 -6.90 -25.71
C ARG A 157 14.88 -6.74 -24.19
N LEU A 158 14.68 -5.51 -23.72
CA LEU A 158 14.52 -5.21 -22.31
C LEU A 158 13.13 -5.64 -21.79
N PRO A 159 12.98 -5.98 -20.50
CA PRO A 159 11.69 -6.36 -19.91
C PRO A 159 10.62 -5.29 -20.05
N PHE A 160 11.02 -4.01 -19.88
CA PHE A 160 10.12 -2.88 -19.98
C PHE A 160 10.57 -1.94 -21.08
N ALA A 161 9.63 -1.53 -21.93
CA ALA A 161 9.90 -0.57 -23.00
C ALA A 161 10.24 0.79 -22.39
N ALA A 162 11.49 1.23 -22.58
CA ALA A 162 11.98 2.52 -22.10
C ALA A 162 13.07 3.03 -23.05
N TRP A 163 13.22 4.35 -23.11
CA TRP A 163 14.28 4.98 -23.88
C TRP A 163 15.50 5.22 -23.00
N TYR A 164 16.69 4.92 -23.52
CA TYR A 164 17.95 5.22 -22.88
C TYR A 164 18.87 5.99 -23.83
N PRO A 165 19.73 6.90 -23.32
CA PRO A 165 20.64 7.69 -24.15
C PRO A 165 21.81 6.86 -24.73
N HIS A 166 22.01 5.63 -24.25
CA HIS A 166 23.03 4.69 -24.73
C HIS A 166 22.40 3.52 -25.49
N ASN A 167 23.22 2.83 -26.30
CA ASN A 167 22.75 1.64 -27.02
C ASN A 167 22.61 0.43 -26.08
N THR A 168 21.38 0.13 -25.71
CA THR A 168 21.04 -0.99 -24.82
C THR A 168 21.24 -2.37 -25.46
N LYS A 169 21.54 -2.46 -26.77
CA LYS A 169 21.84 -3.73 -27.44
C LYS A 169 23.33 -4.10 -27.42
N ILE A 170 24.18 -3.34 -26.73
CA ILE A 170 25.62 -3.63 -26.64
C ILE A 170 25.97 -4.05 -25.21
N SER A 171 26.80 -5.08 -25.07
CA SER A 171 27.30 -5.51 -23.75
C SER A 171 28.47 -4.61 -23.33
N PRO A 172 28.60 -4.18 -22.05
CA PRO A 172 27.82 -4.61 -20.88
C PRO A 172 26.55 -3.77 -20.59
N PHE A 173 26.22 -2.80 -21.44
CA PHE A 173 25.12 -1.87 -21.19
C PHE A 173 23.75 -2.54 -21.16
N TYR A 174 23.55 -3.59 -21.96
CA TYR A 174 22.33 -4.40 -21.94
C TYR A 174 22.07 -4.96 -20.54
N GLU A 175 23.06 -5.67 -19.99
CA GLU A 175 22.99 -6.39 -18.73
C GLU A 175 22.81 -5.43 -17.55
N ILE A 176 23.52 -4.30 -17.56
CA ILE A 176 23.37 -3.24 -16.56
C ILE A 176 21.97 -2.64 -16.60
N THR A 177 21.46 -2.33 -17.79
CA THR A 177 20.13 -1.71 -17.97
C THR A 177 19.01 -2.70 -17.60
N TYR A 178 19.18 -3.97 -17.95
CA TYR A 178 18.27 -5.05 -17.56
C TYR A 178 18.18 -5.16 -16.04
N LEU A 179 19.32 -5.26 -15.36
CA LEU A 179 19.38 -5.34 -13.90
C LEU A 179 18.76 -4.10 -13.25
N TYR A 180 19.07 -2.91 -13.78
CA TYR A 180 18.48 -1.65 -13.32
C TYR A 180 16.95 -1.65 -13.41
N GLN A 181 16.38 -2.11 -14.53
CA GLN A 181 14.93 -2.20 -14.68
C GLN A 181 14.29 -3.19 -13.71
N VAL A 182 14.89 -4.37 -13.53
CA VAL A 182 14.39 -5.38 -12.58
C VAL A 182 14.43 -4.85 -11.15
N VAL A 183 15.54 -4.24 -10.72
CA VAL A 183 15.64 -3.62 -9.39
C VAL A 183 14.65 -2.47 -9.25
N GLY A 184 14.48 -1.66 -10.30
CA GLY A 184 13.53 -0.55 -10.35
C GLY A 184 12.10 -0.97 -10.12
N ILE A 185 11.61 -1.94 -10.90
CA ILE A 185 10.22 -2.39 -10.79
C ILE A 185 9.95 -3.08 -9.45
N TRP A 186 10.92 -3.84 -8.91
CA TRP A 186 10.79 -4.43 -7.58
C TRP A 186 10.73 -3.36 -6.50
N TYR A 187 11.61 -2.35 -6.55
CA TYR A 187 11.56 -1.22 -5.62
C TYR A 187 10.20 -0.53 -5.62
N LEU A 188 9.69 -0.18 -6.82
CA LEU A 188 8.37 0.42 -7.04
C LEU A 188 7.25 -0.46 -6.46
N THR A 189 7.30 -1.77 -6.72
CA THR A 189 6.29 -2.73 -6.25
C THR A 189 6.27 -2.83 -4.73
N VAL A 190 7.44 -2.96 -4.10
CA VAL A 190 7.56 -3.02 -2.65
C VAL A 190 7.09 -1.70 -2.03
N ALA A 191 7.49 -0.55 -2.57
CA ALA A 191 7.04 0.76 -2.11
C ALA A 191 5.50 0.88 -2.19
N ASN A 192 4.92 0.65 -3.37
CA ASN A 192 3.51 0.86 -3.65
C ASN A 192 2.62 -0.07 -2.79
N LEU A 193 2.92 -1.37 -2.78
CA LEU A 193 2.16 -2.36 -2.03
C LEU A 193 2.17 -2.06 -0.53
N ASN A 194 3.35 -1.74 0.03
CA ASN A 194 3.45 -1.53 1.46
C ASN A 194 2.85 -0.20 1.91
N MET A 195 2.86 0.83 1.06
CA MET A 195 2.09 2.04 1.33
C MET A 195 0.60 1.71 1.40
N ASP A 196 0.04 1.00 0.41
CA ASP A 196 -1.41 0.71 0.37
C ASP A 196 -1.87 -0.17 1.52
N THR A 197 -1.09 -1.21 1.82
CA THR A 197 -1.39 -2.10 2.95
C THR A 197 -1.19 -1.40 4.30
N MET A 198 -0.33 -0.38 4.40
CA MET A 198 -0.25 0.48 5.59
C MET A 198 -1.53 1.32 5.75
N ILE A 199 -2.09 1.85 4.66
CA ILE A 199 -3.38 2.55 4.69
C ILE A 199 -4.49 1.63 5.22
N ALA A 200 -4.57 0.41 4.67
CA ALA A 200 -5.51 -0.61 5.16
C ALA A 200 -5.27 -1.01 6.62
N ALA A 201 -4.02 -1.08 7.07
CA ALA A 201 -3.72 -1.40 8.46
C ALA A 201 -4.27 -0.34 9.41
N LEU A 202 -4.16 0.92 9.02
CA LEU A 202 -4.67 2.03 9.82
C LEU A 202 -6.20 2.04 9.84
N MET A 203 -6.87 1.78 8.71
CA MET A 203 -8.34 1.59 8.68
C MET A 203 -8.78 0.42 9.56
N MET A 204 -8.11 -0.73 9.45
CA MET A 204 -8.33 -1.88 10.31
C MET A 204 -8.18 -1.52 11.80
N CYS A 205 -7.14 -0.76 12.17
CA CYS A 205 -6.96 -0.27 13.54
C CYS A 205 -8.11 0.64 13.98
N VAL A 206 -8.62 1.54 13.13
CA VAL A 206 -9.82 2.34 13.46
C VAL A 206 -10.99 1.43 13.78
N GLY A 207 -11.30 0.50 12.88
CA GLY A 207 -12.43 -0.41 13.07
C GLY A 207 -12.30 -1.22 14.36
N ALA A 208 -11.12 -1.79 14.61
CA ALA A 208 -10.88 -2.55 15.84
C ALA A 208 -11.03 -1.72 17.13
N GLN A 209 -10.71 -0.42 17.08
CA GLN A 209 -10.90 0.49 18.21
C GLN A 209 -12.37 0.88 18.41
N CYS A 210 -13.15 0.98 17.33
CA CYS A 210 -14.61 1.09 17.42
C CYS A 210 -15.23 -0.14 18.10
N ASP A 211 -14.78 -1.35 17.75
CA ASP A 211 -15.27 -2.59 18.38
C ASP A 211 -15.00 -2.61 19.90
N ILE A 212 -13.78 -2.23 20.32
CA ILE A 212 -13.41 -2.14 21.74
C ILE A 212 -14.29 -1.11 22.46
N LEU A 213 -14.56 0.03 21.81
CA LEU A 213 -15.39 1.07 22.40
C LEU A 213 -16.85 0.63 22.53
N CYS A 214 -17.40 -0.06 21.53
CA CYS A 214 -18.73 -0.66 21.59
C CYS A 214 -18.85 -1.67 22.74
N ASP A 215 -17.84 -2.52 22.95
CA ASP A 215 -17.81 -3.46 24.08
C ASP A 215 -17.76 -2.72 25.43
N ASN A 216 -16.92 -1.70 25.57
CA ASN A 216 -16.87 -0.90 26.79
C ASN A 216 -18.21 -0.21 27.09
N LEU A 217 -18.91 0.30 26.06
CA LEU A 217 -20.22 0.93 26.21
C LEU A 217 -21.33 -0.07 26.57
N ARG A 218 -21.28 -1.30 26.04
CA ARG A 218 -22.28 -2.34 26.36
C ARG A 218 -22.16 -2.88 27.78
N ASN A 219 -20.96 -2.84 28.36
CA ASN A 219 -20.68 -3.37 29.69
C ASN A 219 -20.66 -2.29 30.80
N LEU A 220 -21.18 -1.08 30.52
CA LEU A 220 -21.19 0.05 31.46
C LEU A 220 -21.85 -0.27 32.81
N ASP A 221 -22.95 -1.02 32.81
CA ASP A 221 -23.74 -1.31 34.02
C ASP A 221 -23.06 -2.31 34.98
N SER A 222 -22.03 -3.01 34.51
CA SER A 222 -21.32 -4.03 35.28
C SER A 222 -20.15 -3.48 36.10
N GLU A 223 -19.75 -2.23 35.90
CA GLU A 223 -18.63 -1.61 36.61
C GLU A 223 -19.10 -0.75 37.79
N SER A 224 -18.48 -0.95 38.96
CA SER A 224 -18.74 -0.18 40.19
C SER A 224 -18.42 1.31 40.09
N SER A 225 -17.80 1.76 38.99
CA SER A 225 -17.38 3.14 38.73
C SER A 225 -17.94 3.70 37.40
N PHE A 226 -19.24 3.50 37.15
CA PHE A 226 -19.98 3.96 35.95
C PHE A 226 -19.51 5.32 35.38
N ASN A 227 -19.42 6.36 36.22
CA ASN A 227 -19.00 7.70 35.79
C ASN A 227 -17.57 7.75 35.22
N GLN A 228 -16.64 7.02 35.82
CA GLN A 228 -15.24 6.98 35.36
C GLN A 228 -15.13 6.24 34.02
N THR A 229 -15.89 5.15 33.87
CA THR A 229 -15.91 4.31 32.65
C THR A 229 -16.50 5.08 31.47
N ILE A 230 -17.56 5.87 31.68
CA ILE A 230 -18.11 6.77 30.65
C ILE A 230 -17.10 7.84 30.26
N ILE A 231 -16.44 8.49 31.23
CA ILE A 231 -15.40 9.50 30.94
C ILE A 231 -14.29 8.89 30.08
N ASP A 232 -13.86 7.67 30.41
CA ASP A 232 -12.86 6.94 29.63
C ASP A 232 -13.34 6.59 28.22
N CYS A 233 -14.60 6.16 28.06
CA CYS A 233 -15.20 5.89 26.75
C CYS A 233 -15.31 7.17 25.91
N VAL A 234 -15.74 8.30 26.48
CA VAL A 234 -15.80 9.59 25.79
C VAL A 234 -14.41 10.06 25.38
N ARG A 235 -13.41 9.88 26.25
CA ARG A 235 -12.01 10.19 25.93
C ARG A 235 -11.47 9.31 24.81
N HIS A 236 -11.72 8.00 24.86
CA HIS A 236 -11.32 7.05 23.83
C HIS A 236 -12.00 7.36 22.48
N HIS A 237 -13.32 7.58 22.48
CA HIS A 237 -14.09 8.03 21.32
C HIS A 237 -13.50 9.30 20.71
N ARG A 238 -13.21 10.33 21.52
CA ARG A 238 -12.62 11.58 21.02
C ARG A 238 -11.27 11.34 20.36
N LEU A 239 -10.44 10.46 20.93
CA LEU A 239 -9.12 10.15 20.37
C LEU A 239 -9.20 9.34 19.05
N VAL A 240 -10.16 8.42 18.94
CA VAL A 240 -10.39 7.60 17.74
C VAL A 240 -11.06 8.40 16.62
N VAL A 241 -12.21 9.04 16.93
CA VAL A 241 -13.13 9.65 15.96
C VAL A 241 -12.88 11.15 15.74
N ARG A 242 -12.68 11.93 16.81
CA ARG A 242 -12.85 13.40 16.76
C ARG A 242 -11.56 14.23 16.71
N PHE A 243 -10.41 13.72 17.16
CA PHE A 243 -9.24 14.60 17.39
C PHE A 243 -7.88 14.16 16.82
N SER A 244 -7.66 12.91 16.36
CA SER A 244 -6.32 12.55 15.87
C SER A 244 -6.24 11.41 14.87
N PHE A 245 -6.98 10.32 15.03
CA PHE A 245 -6.67 9.12 14.23
C PHE A 245 -7.42 9.06 12.90
N ALA A 246 -8.76 9.03 12.89
CA ALA A 246 -9.53 8.84 11.65
C ALA A 246 -9.45 10.03 10.68
N GLU A 247 -9.64 11.27 11.17
CA GLU A 247 -9.61 12.47 10.32
C GLU A 247 -8.24 12.71 9.70
N THR A 248 -7.18 12.50 10.48
CA THR A 248 -5.81 12.68 10.03
C THR A 248 -5.39 11.62 9.03
N CYS A 249 -5.78 10.36 9.27
CA CYS A 249 -5.69 9.29 8.29
C CYS A 249 -6.44 9.64 7.01
N ASN A 250 -7.69 10.10 7.11
CA ASN A 250 -8.51 10.43 5.95
C ASN A 250 -7.91 11.56 5.11
N ARG A 251 -7.42 12.64 5.73
CA ARG A 251 -6.77 13.73 4.99
C ARG A 251 -5.50 13.28 4.26
N PHE A 252 -4.75 12.35 4.86
CA PHE A 252 -3.56 11.79 4.23
C PHE A 252 -3.91 10.82 3.08
N PHE A 253 -4.84 9.90 3.31
CA PHE A 253 -5.13 8.82 2.37
C PHE A 253 -6.11 9.23 1.27
N SER A 254 -7.01 10.18 1.48
CA SER A 254 -8.08 10.50 0.52
C SER A 254 -7.54 10.82 -0.87
N MET A 255 -6.50 11.65 -0.97
CA MET A 255 -5.85 11.97 -2.26
C MET A 255 -5.14 10.76 -2.88
N ILE A 256 -4.49 9.93 -2.05
CA ILE A 256 -3.82 8.71 -2.51
C ILE A 256 -4.85 7.70 -3.04
N VAL A 257 -5.94 7.48 -2.31
CA VAL A 257 -7.03 6.57 -2.67
C VAL A 257 -7.71 7.07 -3.94
N LEU A 258 -8.02 8.36 -4.04
CA LEU A 258 -8.61 8.95 -5.25
C LEU A 258 -7.72 8.73 -6.47
N GLY A 259 -6.42 9.04 -6.34
CA GLY A 259 -5.44 8.79 -7.40
C GLY A 259 -5.35 7.30 -7.76
N GLN A 260 -5.41 6.41 -6.76
CA GLN A 260 -5.40 4.96 -6.97
C GLN A 260 -6.61 4.48 -7.77
N PHE A 261 -7.83 4.88 -7.42
CA PHE A 261 -9.02 4.48 -8.18
C PHE A 261 -8.97 4.99 -9.61
N PHE A 262 -8.60 6.27 -9.79
CA PHE A 262 -8.48 6.86 -11.12
C PHE A 262 -7.45 6.11 -12.00
N THR A 263 -6.23 5.93 -11.48
CA THR A 263 -5.17 5.21 -12.19
C THR A 263 -5.56 3.76 -12.44
N SER A 264 -6.12 3.05 -11.46
CA SER A 264 -6.57 1.66 -11.65
C SER A 264 -7.62 1.53 -12.75
N THR A 265 -8.56 2.46 -12.87
CA THR A 265 -9.54 2.44 -13.98
C THR A 265 -8.86 2.58 -15.34
N VAL A 266 -7.95 3.54 -15.49
CA VAL A 266 -7.18 3.74 -16.73
C VAL A 266 -6.36 2.50 -17.06
N VAL A 267 -5.65 1.98 -16.07
CA VAL A 267 -4.75 0.84 -16.20
C VAL A 267 -5.54 -0.42 -16.55
N LEU A 268 -6.66 -0.70 -15.88
CA LEU A 268 -7.54 -1.83 -16.21
C LEU A 268 -8.06 -1.75 -17.65
N ALA A 269 -8.48 -0.57 -18.11
CA ALA A 269 -8.93 -0.38 -19.48
C ALA A 269 -7.82 -0.68 -20.50
N LEU A 270 -6.60 -0.19 -20.24
CA LEU A 270 -5.43 -0.45 -21.08
C LEU A 270 -5.00 -1.92 -21.06
N THR A 271 -5.06 -2.59 -19.90
CA THR A 271 -4.76 -4.03 -19.80
C THR A 271 -5.78 -4.86 -20.57
N MET A 272 -7.07 -4.52 -20.47
CA MET A 272 -8.11 -5.22 -21.23
C MET A 272 -7.93 -5.03 -22.74
N PHE A 273 -7.52 -3.83 -23.19
CA PHE A 273 -7.14 -3.61 -24.58
C PHE A 273 -5.92 -4.45 -24.97
N GLN A 274 -4.87 -4.52 -24.14
CA GLN A 274 -3.70 -5.36 -24.44
C GLN A 274 -4.03 -6.86 -24.47
N LEU A 275 -4.97 -7.31 -23.64
CA LEU A 275 -5.46 -8.68 -23.64
C LEU A 275 -6.11 -9.09 -24.97
N THR A 276 -6.70 -8.15 -25.73
CA THR A 276 -7.27 -8.46 -27.06
C THR A 276 -6.22 -8.58 -28.16
N LEU A 277 -4.98 -8.13 -27.90
CA LEU A 277 -3.87 -8.14 -28.86
C LEU A 277 -2.98 -9.38 -28.74
N VAL A 278 -3.11 -10.14 -27.66
CA VAL A 278 -2.28 -11.32 -27.39
C VAL A 278 -3.07 -12.61 -27.55
N ASP A 279 -2.38 -13.68 -27.98
CA ASP A 279 -3.02 -14.98 -28.14
C ASP A 279 -3.56 -15.51 -26.79
N PRO A 280 -4.75 -16.11 -26.76
CA PRO A 280 -5.28 -16.77 -25.57
C PRO A 280 -4.31 -17.82 -25.04
N LEU A 281 -4.15 -17.89 -23.72
CA LEU A 281 -3.24 -18.82 -23.00
C LEU A 281 -1.74 -18.61 -23.27
N SER A 282 -1.35 -17.60 -24.05
CA SER A 282 0.05 -17.16 -24.13
C SER A 282 0.55 -16.71 -22.75
N SER A 283 1.86 -16.79 -22.53
CA SER A 283 2.49 -16.23 -21.31
C SER A 283 2.12 -14.75 -21.14
N ALA A 284 2.05 -13.96 -22.22
CA ALA A 284 1.63 -12.57 -22.14
C ALA A 284 0.19 -12.45 -21.61
N SER A 285 -0.76 -13.24 -22.14
CA SER A 285 -2.16 -13.22 -21.69
C SER A 285 -2.30 -13.59 -20.20
N VAL A 286 -1.61 -14.64 -19.75
CA VAL A 286 -1.61 -15.08 -18.34
C VAL A 286 -1.05 -13.96 -17.46
N SER A 287 0.01 -13.29 -17.89
CA SER A 287 0.62 -12.20 -17.13
C SER A 287 -0.33 -11.02 -16.92
N HIS A 288 -1.03 -10.61 -17.98
CA HIS A 288 -2.04 -9.54 -17.89
C HIS A 288 -3.22 -9.95 -16.98
N LEU A 289 -3.67 -11.21 -17.02
CA LEU A 289 -4.75 -11.70 -16.15
C LEU A 289 -4.34 -11.70 -14.66
N VAL A 290 -3.11 -12.14 -14.35
CA VAL A 290 -2.58 -12.09 -12.98
C VAL A 290 -2.47 -10.62 -12.52
N TYR A 291 -2.03 -9.72 -13.41
CA TYR A 291 -1.96 -8.30 -13.11
C TYR A 291 -3.34 -7.66 -12.83
N VAL A 292 -4.36 -7.96 -13.65
CA VAL A 292 -5.76 -7.52 -13.42
C VAL A 292 -6.25 -8.02 -12.06
N THR A 293 -5.94 -9.26 -11.71
CA THR A 293 -6.30 -9.84 -10.41
C THR A 293 -5.59 -9.10 -9.28
N ALA A 294 -4.31 -8.76 -9.44
CA ALA A 294 -3.54 -8.00 -8.46
C ALA A 294 -4.15 -6.60 -8.21
N ILE A 295 -4.52 -5.86 -9.26
CA ILE A 295 -5.21 -4.57 -9.11
C ILE A 295 -6.57 -4.74 -8.43
N THR A 296 -7.31 -5.80 -8.79
CA THR A 296 -8.63 -6.05 -8.20
C THR A 296 -8.52 -6.31 -6.69
N VAL A 297 -7.49 -7.05 -6.26
CA VAL A 297 -7.16 -7.24 -4.83
C VAL A 297 -6.77 -5.92 -4.17
N GLN A 298 -5.97 -5.08 -4.85
CA GLN A 298 -5.57 -3.76 -4.37
C GLN A 298 -6.78 -2.84 -4.15
N LEU A 299 -7.75 -2.82 -5.08
CA LEU A 299 -8.99 -2.03 -4.93
C LEU A 299 -9.89 -2.61 -3.83
N SER A 300 -10.04 -3.93 -3.80
CA SER A 300 -10.80 -4.63 -2.75
C SER A 300 -10.25 -4.33 -1.36
N LEU A 301 -8.94 -4.18 -1.21
CA LEU A 301 -8.29 -3.79 0.04
C LEU A 301 -8.78 -2.43 0.55
N TYR A 302 -8.88 -1.42 -0.31
CA TYR A 302 -9.42 -0.12 0.11
C TYR A 302 -10.91 -0.21 0.44
N CYS A 303 -11.70 -0.82 -0.45
CA CYS A 303 -13.15 -0.93 -0.28
C CYS A 303 -13.53 -1.71 0.98
N TRP A 304 -12.89 -2.87 1.21
CA TRP A 304 -13.21 -3.75 2.32
C TRP A 304 -12.96 -3.07 3.66
N PHE A 305 -11.73 -2.55 3.87
CA PHE A 305 -11.39 -1.91 5.13
C PHE A 305 -12.10 -0.56 5.32
N GLY A 306 -12.40 0.16 4.23
CA GLY A 306 -13.24 1.36 4.28
C GLY A 306 -14.65 1.05 4.77
N ASN A 307 -15.30 0.05 4.17
CA ASN A 307 -16.63 -0.42 4.54
C ASN A 307 -16.68 -0.94 5.99
N GLU A 308 -15.69 -1.72 6.42
CA GLU A 308 -15.60 -2.21 7.81
C GLU A 308 -15.55 -1.06 8.82
N VAL A 309 -14.83 0.02 8.51
CA VAL A 309 -14.79 1.20 9.38
C VAL A 309 -16.16 1.88 9.42
N GLU A 310 -16.83 2.03 8.27
CA GLU A 310 -18.15 2.64 8.18
C GLU A 310 -19.20 1.90 9.02
N ILE A 311 -19.28 0.57 8.87
CA ILE A 311 -20.21 -0.27 9.63
C ILE A 311 -19.97 -0.10 11.15
N LYS A 312 -18.71 -0.19 11.59
CA LYS A 312 -18.36 -0.14 13.01
C LYS A 312 -18.59 1.23 13.62
N VAL A 313 -18.41 2.30 12.85
CA VAL A 313 -18.76 3.67 13.28
C VAL A 313 -20.28 3.81 13.41
N SER A 314 -21.06 3.26 12.48
CA SER A 314 -22.52 3.27 12.56
C SER A 314 -23.04 2.52 13.80
N ASP A 315 -22.50 1.33 14.07
CA ASP A 315 -22.85 0.55 15.27
C ASP A 315 -22.55 1.31 16.56
N LEU A 316 -21.38 1.96 16.62
CA LEU A 316 -20.99 2.80 17.75
C LEU A 316 -21.96 3.98 17.95
N LEU A 317 -22.36 4.66 16.88
CA LEU A 317 -23.33 5.75 16.95
C LEU A 317 -24.68 5.26 17.48
N SER A 318 -25.18 4.13 17.00
CA SER A 318 -26.45 3.56 17.45
C SER A 318 -26.47 3.23 18.94
N LEU A 319 -25.36 2.69 19.48
CA LEU A 319 -25.23 2.41 20.91
C LEU A 319 -25.24 3.68 21.76
N VAL A 320 -24.57 4.75 21.32
CA VAL A 320 -24.58 6.04 22.03
C VAL A 320 -25.99 6.62 22.13
N PHE A 321 -26.85 6.40 21.13
CA PHE A 321 -28.24 6.85 21.19
C PHE A 321 -29.14 6.03 22.14
N ILE A 322 -28.77 4.77 22.43
CA ILE A 322 -29.54 3.87 23.30
C ILE A 322 -29.20 4.08 24.78
N VAL A 323 -27.97 4.50 25.12
CA VAL A 323 -27.50 4.72 26.51
C VAL A 323 -28.04 6.03 27.11
N LYS A 324 -29.35 6.29 27.00
CA LYS A 324 -30.00 7.52 27.50
C LYS A 324 -30.48 7.42 28.93
#